data_AF-A0A843U5X3-F1
#
_entry.id   AF-A0A843U5X3-F1
#
_cell.length_a   1.000
_cell.length_b   1.000
_cell.length_c   1.000
_cell.angle_alpha   90.00
_cell.angle_beta   90.00
_cell.angle_gamma   90.00
#
_symmetry.space_group_name_H-M   'P 1'
#
loop_
_entity.id
_entity.type
_entity.pdbx_description
1 polymer ?
#
loop_
_entity_poly.entity_id
_entity_poly.type
_entity_poly.pdbx_seq_one_letter_code
_entity_poly.pdbx_strand_id
1 'polypeptide(L)'
;IGCRQSRRHRHGLGRRRGRLAPHVQHIHRRRLNRLVVGLDVEWCPNFGRGVDNPPAILQLCVGHRCLVFQILHADYVPDRLADFLEDERFTFVGVGIDEDADNLDRHWGLAVGRTRDLRHLVAEASHLPTMRGCGLAGLAEEDSNVTLSRSDQRWLSREEIMYAVTDSFLSFEIGRRIIAGDYPLFFVNI
;
A
#
# COMPACT_ATOMS: atom_id res chain seq x y z
N ILE A 1 27.66 8.64 8.26
CA ILE A 1 27.12 7.96 9.46
C ILE A 1 26.49 6.67 8.95
N GLY A 2 27.21 5.55 9.10
CA GLY A 2 26.92 4.30 8.38
C GLY A 2 25.82 3.48 9.05
N CYS A 3 24.83 3.05 8.26
CA CYS A 3 23.82 2.09 8.67
C CYS A 3 24.50 0.73 8.91
N ARG A 4 24.59 0.31 10.17
CA ARG A 4 25.14 -1.01 10.54
C ARG A 4 24.12 -2.08 10.20
N GLN A 5 24.40 -2.87 9.16
CA GLN A 5 23.73 -4.14 8.92
C GLN A 5 24.02 -5.11 10.07
N SER A 6 23.03 -5.36 10.93
CA SER A 6 23.06 -6.51 11.84
C SER A 6 22.37 -7.69 11.15
N ARG A 7 23.17 -8.63 10.64
CA ARG A 7 22.70 -9.97 10.27
C ARG A 7 22.06 -10.60 11.51
N ARG A 8 20.75 -10.83 11.51
CA ARG A 8 20.09 -11.65 12.53
C ARG A 8 19.76 -13.02 11.98
N HIS A 9 20.23 -14.02 12.71
CA HIS A 9 19.98 -15.43 12.51
C HIS A 9 18.48 -15.74 12.51
N ARG A 10 18.07 -16.55 11.52
CA ARG A 10 16.75 -17.15 11.42
C ARG A 10 16.53 -18.10 12.61
N HIS A 11 15.61 -17.77 13.49
CA HIS A 11 14.91 -18.76 14.30
C HIS A 11 13.46 -18.80 13.85
N GLY A 12 13.11 -19.87 13.13
CA GLY A 12 11.72 -20.21 12.81
C GLY A 12 10.97 -20.54 14.09
N LEU A 13 10.15 -19.60 14.53
CA LEU A 13 9.08 -19.84 15.49
C LEU A 13 7.78 -19.68 14.70
N GLY A 14 7.00 -20.76 14.62
CA GLY A 14 5.74 -20.79 13.89
C GLY A 14 4.84 -19.64 14.30
N ARG A 15 4.55 -18.74 13.34
CA ARG A 15 3.64 -17.61 13.50
C ARG A 15 2.26 -18.16 13.91
N ARG A 16 1.86 -17.91 15.16
CA ARG A 16 0.47 -18.13 15.58
C ARG A 16 -0.37 -17.02 14.96
N ARG A 17 -0.99 -17.32 13.81
CA ARG A 17 -1.97 -16.47 13.10
C ARG A 17 -2.86 -15.73 14.09
N GLY A 18 -2.70 -14.41 14.19
CA GLY A 18 -3.57 -13.55 14.98
C GLY A 18 -4.96 -13.50 14.34
N ARG A 19 -5.86 -14.40 14.74
CA ARG A 19 -7.26 -14.27 14.34
C ARG A 19 -7.89 -13.11 15.09
N LEU A 20 -8.50 -12.17 14.37
CA LEU A 20 -9.56 -11.33 14.92
C LEU A 20 -10.58 -12.23 15.65
N ALA A 21 -11.07 -11.79 16.80
CA ALA A 21 -12.00 -12.59 17.62
C ALA A 21 -13.14 -13.16 16.75
N PRO A 22 -13.44 -14.49 16.83
CA PRO A 22 -14.36 -15.16 15.90
C PRO A 22 -15.74 -14.50 15.78
N HIS A 23 -16.20 -13.88 16.88
CA HIS A 23 -17.48 -13.19 16.95
C HIS A 23 -17.52 -11.91 16.09
N VAL A 24 -16.43 -11.13 16.05
CA VAL A 24 -16.32 -9.91 15.23
C VAL A 24 -16.22 -10.28 13.74
N GLN A 25 -15.50 -11.37 13.43
CA GLN A 25 -15.39 -11.89 12.07
C GLN A 25 -16.75 -12.38 11.53
N HIS A 26 -17.59 -12.98 12.36
CA HIS A 26 -18.88 -13.54 11.93
C HIS A 26 -19.90 -12.46 11.55
N ILE A 27 -20.03 -11.41 12.36
CA ILE A 27 -20.98 -10.31 12.11
C ILE A 27 -20.57 -9.48 10.88
N HIS A 28 -19.27 -9.25 10.71
CA HIS A 28 -18.76 -8.44 9.60
C HIS A 28 -18.32 -9.26 8.37
N ARG A 29 -18.56 -10.58 8.36
CA ARG A 29 -18.05 -11.51 7.33
C ARG A 29 -18.36 -11.10 5.89
N ARG A 30 -19.56 -10.59 5.64
CA ARG A 30 -19.97 -10.13 4.31
C ARG A 30 -19.31 -8.81 3.89
N ARG A 31 -18.93 -7.95 4.84
CA ARG A 31 -18.22 -6.69 4.59
C ARG A 31 -16.70 -6.91 4.50
N LEU A 32 -16.15 -7.85 5.27
CA LEU A 32 -14.71 -8.13 5.32
C LEU A 32 -14.21 -9.00 4.17
N ASN A 33 -15.01 -9.94 3.65
CA ASN A 33 -14.62 -10.82 2.54
C ASN A 33 -14.47 -10.11 1.17
N ARG A 34 -14.68 -8.80 1.11
CA ARG A 34 -14.53 -7.95 -0.08
C ARG A 34 -13.92 -6.60 0.27
N LEU A 35 -13.16 -6.52 1.36
CA LEU A 35 -12.55 -5.25 1.77
C LEU A 35 -11.51 -4.84 0.72
N VAL A 36 -11.69 -3.65 0.16
CA VAL A 36 -10.67 -3.00 -0.67
C VAL A 36 -9.81 -2.14 0.24
N VAL A 37 -8.50 -2.20 0.05
CA VAL A 37 -7.50 -1.48 0.83
C VAL A 37 -6.58 -0.77 -0.14
N GLY A 38 -6.49 0.55 -0.05
CA GLY A 38 -5.46 1.30 -0.78
C GLY A 38 -4.11 1.05 -0.12
N LEU A 39 -3.09 0.71 -0.91
CA LEU A 39 -1.73 0.48 -0.46
C LEU A 39 -0.78 1.23 -1.38
N ASP A 40 0.18 1.91 -0.76
CA ASP A 40 1.32 2.52 -1.45
C ASP A 40 2.57 2.42 -0.55
N VAL A 41 3.74 2.33 -1.17
CA VAL A 41 5.02 2.27 -0.46
C VAL A 41 5.98 3.29 -1.03
N GLU A 42 6.49 4.15 -0.17
CA GLU A 42 7.60 5.04 -0.53
C GLU A 42 8.92 4.36 -0.22
N TRP A 43 9.83 4.41 -1.17
CA TRP A 43 11.11 3.74 -1.09
C TRP A 43 12.19 4.74 -0.71
N CYS A 44 13.16 4.33 0.08
CA CYS A 44 14.29 5.17 0.45
C CYS A 44 15.08 5.56 -0.83
N PRO A 45 15.34 6.86 -1.08
CA PRO A 45 16.01 7.31 -2.30
C PRO A 45 17.52 7.04 -2.22
N ASN A 46 17.96 5.82 -2.56
CA ASN A 46 19.38 5.56 -2.76
C ASN A 46 19.75 5.69 -4.25
N PHE A 47 20.49 6.74 -4.58
CA PHE A 47 20.94 7.03 -5.96
C PHE A 47 22.21 6.28 -6.39
N GLY A 48 22.67 5.32 -5.57
CA GLY A 48 23.84 4.50 -5.88
C GLY A 48 23.50 3.37 -6.85
N ARG A 49 24.30 3.19 -7.90
CA ARG A 49 24.10 2.11 -8.87
C ARG A 49 24.27 0.75 -8.17
N GLY A 50 23.25 -0.11 -8.22
CA GLY A 50 23.24 -1.41 -7.54
C GLY A 50 22.93 -1.34 -6.03
N VAL A 51 22.45 -0.20 -5.54
CA VAL A 51 22.01 -0.05 -4.14
C VAL A 51 20.53 -0.38 -4.04
N ASP A 52 20.22 -1.13 -3.00
CA ASP A 52 18.87 -1.53 -2.63
C ASP A 52 18.08 -0.34 -2.06
N ASN A 53 16.84 -0.13 -2.52
CA ASN A 53 15.94 0.91 -2.04
C ASN A 53 14.90 0.27 -1.10
N PRO A 54 15.19 0.19 0.22
CA PRO A 54 14.27 -0.42 1.18
C PRO A 54 12.97 0.40 1.30
N PRO A 55 11.87 -0.24 1.73
CA PRO A 55 10.64 0.45 2.08
C PRO A 55 10.91 1.47 3.20
N ALA A 56 10.50 2.70 2.97
CA ALA A 56 10.63 3.80 3.91
C ALA A 56 9.32 4.09 4.64
N ILE A 57 8.22 4.20 3.89
CA ILE A 57 6.89 4.50 4.41
C ILE A 57 5.90 3.52 3.79
N LEU A 58 5.17 2.79 4.64
CA LEU A 58 4.01 2.01 4.24
C LEU A 58 2.75 2.85 4.48
N GLN A 59 1.90 2.95 3.46
CA GLN A 59 0.67 3.71 3.49
C GLN A 59 -0.51 2.76 3.27
N LEU A 60 -1.54 2.85 4.11
CA LEU A 60 -2.74 2.03 3.97
C LEU A 60 -3.99 2.88 4.13
N CYS A 61 -5.01 2.64 3.32
CA CYS A 61 -6.31 3.29 3.46
C CYS A 61 -7.48 2.31 3.37
N VAL A 62 -8.42 2.45 4.31
CA VAL A 62 -9.71 1.75 4.29
C VAL A 62 -10.82 2.74 4.62
N GLY A 63 -11.66 3.05 3.64
CA GLY A 63 -12.72 4.05 3.81
C GLY A 63 -12.10 5.43 4.03
N HIS A 64 -12.32 6.00 5.21
CA HIS A 64 -11.84 7.33 5.59
C HIS A 64 -10.71 7.25 6.63
N ARG A 65 -10.07 6.07 6.78
CA ARG A 65 -9.03 5.83 7.77
C ARG A 65 -7.76 5.44 7.03
N CYS A 66 -6.75 6.31 7.15
CA CYS A 66 -5.43 6.08 6.62
C CYS A 66 -4.43 5.79 7.74
N LEU A 67 -3.46 4.93 7.46
CA LEU A 67 -2.28 4.67 8.27
C LEU A 67 -1.07 5.07 7.44
N VAL A 68 -0.22 5.92 8.02
CA VAL A 68 1.14 6.20 7.51
C VAL A 68 2.11 5.61 8.52
N PHE A 69 2.88 4.61 8.08
CA PHE A 69 3.79 3.84 8.93
C PHE A 69 5.22 3.95 8.39
N GLN A 70 6.06 4.74 9.07
CA GLN A 70 7.48 4.90 8.73
C GLN A 70 8.27 3.62 9.08
N ILE A 71 8.12 2.59 8.26
CA ILE A 71 8.65 1.24 8.47
C ILE A 71 10.18 1.22 8.57
N LEU A 72 10.88 2.10 7.85
CA LEU A 72 12.35 2.23 7.93
C LEU A 72 12.86 2.58 9.34
N HIS A 73 12.05 3.30 10.13
CA HIS A 73 12.41 3.71 11.49
C HIS A 73 11.78 2.83 12.57
N ALA A 74 11.06 1.77 12.18
CA ALA A 74 10.41 0.88 13.12
C ALA A 74 11.37 -0.18 13.66
N ASP A 75 11.38 -0.37 14.99
CA ASP A 75 12.14 -1.46 15.62
C ASP A 75 11.53 -2.84 15.30
N TYR A 76 10.22 -2.89 15.07
CA TYR A 76 9.48 -4.08 14.67
C TYR A 76 8.17 -3.72 13.95
N VAL A 77 7.66 -4.65 13.16
CA VAL A 77 6.33 -4.57 12.55
C VAL A 77 5.35 -5.36 13.43
N PRO A 78 4.22 -4.79 13.88
CA PRO A 78 3.26 -5.54 14.69
C PRO A 78 2.69 -6.75 13.95
N ASP A 79 2.58 -7.90 14.62
CA ASP A 79 2.02 -9.14 14.02
C ASP A 79 0.64 -8.92 13.39
N ARG A 80 -0.19 -8.07 14.00
CA ARG A 80 -1.52 -7.74 13.47
C ARG A 80 -1.47 -7.00 12.14
N LEU A 81 -0.43 -6.19 11.89
CA LEU A 81 -0.24 -5.51 10.61
C LEU A 81 0.25 -6.51 9.57
N ALA A 82 1.18 -7.41 9.92
CA ALA A 82 1.62 -8.48 9.04
C ALA A 82 0.46 -9.43 8.67
N ASP A 83 -0.30 -9.90 9.66
CA ASP A 83 -1.50 -10.73 9.45
C ASP A 83 -2.56 -10.02 8.60
N PHE A 84 -2.67 -8.69 8.72
CA PHE A 84 -3.59 -7.89 7.91
C PHE A 84 -3.15 -7.84 6.44
N LEU A 85 -1.86 -7.60 6.17
CA LEU A 85 -1.31 -7.55 4.83
C LEU A 85 -1.40 -8.91 4.11
N GLU A 86 -1.16 -10.01 4.81
CA GLU A 86 -1.19 -11.38 4.24
C GLU A 86 -2.63 -11.91 3.98
N ASP A 87 -3.67 -11.25 4.49
CA ASP A 87 -5.04 -11.76 4.45
C ASP A 87 -5.68 -11.69 3.05
N GLU A 88 -5.75 -12.83 2.36
CA GLU A 88 -6.33 -12.98 1.02
C GLU A 88 -7.84 -12.63 0.92
N ARG A 89 -8.53 -12.45 2.07
CA ARG A 89 -9.92 -11.96 2.07
C ARG A 89 -10.01 -10.50 1.63
N PHE A 90 -8.92 -9.75 1.73
CA PHE A 90 -8.84 -8.35 1.33
C PHE A 90 -8.36 -8.23 -0.13
N THR A 91 -8.54 -7.06 -0.74
CA THR A 91 -7.89 -6.70 -2.01
C THR A 91 -7.08 -5.44 -1.75
N PHE A 92 -5.77 -5.55 -1.92
CA PHE A 92 -4.89 -4.41 -1.91
C PHE A 92 -4.82 -3.83 -3.31
N VAL A 93 -5.00 -2.52 -3.43
CA VAL A 93 -4.98 -1.79 -4.69
C VAL A 93 -4.03 -0.61 -4.60
N GLY A 94 -3.29 -0.37 -5.67
CA GLY A 94 -2.26 0.66 -5.78
C GLY A 94 -1.69 0.70 -7.19
N VAL A 95 -0.82 1.66 -7.47
CA VAL A 95 -0.08 1.76 -8.74
C VAL A 95 1.30 1.16 -8.52
N GLY A 96 1.70 0.15 -9.30
CA GLY A 96 2.98 -0.53 -9.05
C GLY A 96 2.96 -1.43 -7.81
N ILE A 97 1.77 -1.91 -7.45
CA ILE A 97 1.55 -2.59 -6.16
C ILE A 97 2.28 -3.93 -6.05
N ASP A 98 2.53 -4.61 -7.16
CA ASP A 98 3.27 -5.88 -7.13
C ASP A 98 4.75 -5.60 -6.84
N GLU A 99 5.31 -4.51 -7.38
CA GLU A 99 6.66 -4.06 -7.05
C GLU A 99 6.79 -3.66 -5.58
N ASP A 100 5.77 -3.01 -5.02
CA ASP A 100 5.70 -2.67 -3.60
C ASP A 100 5.61 -3.91 -2.70
N ALA A 101 4.77 -4.87 -3.05
CA ALA A 101 4.62 -6.13 -2.33
C ALA A 101 5.93 -6.93 -2.33
N ASP A 102 6.59 -7.03 -3.48
CA ASP A 102 7.90 -7.68 -3.60
C ASP A 102 8.97 -6.97 -2.76
N ASN A 103 8.95 -5.63 -2.73
CA ASN A 103 9.89 -4.86 -1.92
C ASN A 103 9.66 -5.07 -0.41
N LEU A 104 8.40 -5.08 0.03
CA LEU A 104 8.01 -5.37 1.41
C LEU A 104 8.41 -6.79 1.86
N ASP A 105 8.16 -7.81 1.05
CA ASP A 105 8.55 -9.19 1.39
C ASP A 105 10.08 -9.34 1.49
N ARG A 106 10.79 -8.79 0.50
CA ARG A 106 12.24 -8.89 0.41
C ARG A 106 12.99 -8.26 1.58
N HIS A 107 12.50 -7.14 2.11
CA HIS A 107 13.14 -6.40 3.20
C HIS A 107 12.62 -6.75 4.59
N TRP A 108 11.31 -7.03 4.70
CA TRP A 108 10.62 -7.15 5.98
C TRP A 108 9.92 -8.50 6.18
N GLY A 109 9.90 -9.38 5.17
CA GLY A 109 9.15 -10.64 5.21
C GLY A 109 7.65 -10.40 5.40
N LEU A 110 7.15 -9.31 4.81
CA LEU A 110 5.76 -8.91 4.80
C LEU A 110 5.14 -9.29 3.46
N ALA A 111 4.50 -10.46 3.42
CA ALA A 111 3.67 -10.84 2.29
C ALA A 111 2.42 -9.94 2.23
N VAL A 112 2.11 -9.44 1.04
CA VAL A 112 0.82 -8.82 0.73
C VAL A 112 -0.01 -9.88 0.02
N GLY A 113 -1.23 -10.12 0.49
CA GLY A 113 -2.10 -11.19 0.00
C GLY A 113 -2.56 -10.94 -1.44
N ARG A 114 -3.82 -10.56 -1.63
CA ARG A 114 -4.35 -10.34 -2.97
C ARG A 114 -4.13 -8.90 -3.42
N THR A 115 -3.20 -8.68 -4.35
CA THR A 115 -2.95 -7.39 -5.01
C THR A 115 -3.76 -7.24 -6.29
N ARG A 116 -4.10 -6.00 -6.67
CA ARG A 116 -4.62 -5.63 -8.00
C ARG A 116 -4.11 -4.24 -8.38
N ASP A 117 -3.32 -4.18 -9.44
CA ASP A 117 -2.78 -2.92 -9.93
C ASP A 117 -3.83 -2.04 -10.61
N LEU A 118 -3.94 -0.79 -10.15
CA LEU A 118 -4.95 0.17 -10.61
C LEU A 118 -4.82 0.54 -12.09
N ARG A 119 -3.60 0.56 -12.62
CA ARG A 119 -3.36 0.88 -14.03
C ARG A 119 -4.06 -0.14 -14.94
N HIS A 120 -4.03 -1.41 -14.54
CA HIS A 120 -4.74 -2.49 -15.24
C HIS A 120 -6.25 -2.40 -15.04
N LEU A 121 -6.71 -2.16 -13.80
CA LEU A 121 -8.13 -2.04 -13.49
C LEU A 121 -8.80 -0.90 -14.26
N VAL A 122 -8.17 0.27 -14.29
CA VAL A 122 -8.69 1.46 -14.98
C VAL A 122 -8.65 1.24 -16.49
N ALA A 123 -7.56 0.69 -17.05
CA ALA A 123 -7.47 0.41 -18.48
C ALA A 123 -8.56 -0.55 -18.97
N GLU A 124 -8.87 -1.58 -18.17
CA GLU A 124 -9.95 -2.53 -18.48
C GLU A 124 -11.33 -1.89 -18.36
N ALA A 125 -11.59 -1.17 -17.26
CA ALA A 125 -12.89 -0.54 -17.02
C ALA A 125 -13.22 0.60 -17.99
N SER A 126 -12.21 1.35 -18.46
CA SER A 126 -12.37 2.45 -19.41
C SER A 126 -12.20 2.04 -20.88
N HIS A 127 -11.76 0.81 -21.16
CA HIS A 127 -11.32 0.37 -22.49
C HIS A 127 -10.21 1.23 -23.11
N LEU A 128 -9.36 1.83 -22.27
CA LEU A 128 -8.22 2.67 -22.68
C LEU A 128 -6.89 2.03 -22.26
N PRO A 129 -6.21 1.28 -23.15
CA PRO A 129 -4.92 0.64 -22.84
C PRO A 129 -3.83 1.62 -22.42
N THR A 130 -3.93 2.90 -22.81
CA THR A 130 -2.99 3.97 -22.45
C THR A 130 -2.92 4.22 -20.93
N MET A 131 -4.00 3.92 -20.19
CA MET A 131 -4.04 4.06 -18.73
C MET A 131 -3.03 3.17 -18.01
N ARG A 132 -2.50 2.12 -18.68
CA ARG A 132 -1.44 1.26 -18.15
C ARG A 132 -0.11 2.01 -17.90
N GLY A 133 0.08 3.15 -18.55
CA GLY A 133 1.28 3.99 -18.38
C GLY A 133 1.11 5.14 -17.38
N CYS A 134 -0.07 5.34 -16.81
CA CYS A 134 -0.34 6.45 -15.91
C CYS A 134 0.14 6.16 -14.48
N GLY A 135 0.72 7.17 -13.83
CA GLY A 135 0.85 7.19 -12.38
C GLY A 135 -0.50 7.47 -11.70
N LEU A 136 -0.53 7.40 -10.37
CA LEU A 136 -1.77 7.58 -9.61
C LEU A 136 -2.48 8.90 -9.90
N ALA A 137 -1.74 10.02 -9.94
CA ALA A 137 -2.28 11.34 -10.29
C ALA A 137 -2.94 11.34 -11.69
N GLY A 138 -2.33 10.66 -12.66
CA GLY A 138 -2.89 10.54 -14.01
C GLY A 138 -4.14 9.65 -14.06
N LEU A 139 -4.27 8.66 -13.17
CA LEU A 139 -5.48 7.85 -13.05
C LEU A 139 -6.60 8.57 -12.29
N ALA A 140 -6.23 9.47 -11.37
CA ALA A 140 -7.16 10.27 -10.57
C ALA A 140 -7.54 11.59 -11.25
N GLU A 141 -6.84 11.99 -12.32
CA GLU A 141 -6.94 13.31 -12.97
C GLU A 141 -6.65 14.47 -12.01
N GLU A 142 -5.75 14.23 -11.06
CA GLU A 142 -5.34 15.18 -10.04
C GLU A 142 -4.07 15.93 -10.47
N ASP A 143 -4.03 17.25 -10.21
CA ASP A 143 -2.84 18.08 -10.39
C ASP A 143 -2.04 18.11 -9.09
N SER A 144 -1.37 17.00 -8.76
CA SER A 144 -0.51 16.91 -7.58
C SER A 144 0.95 17.16 -7.93
N ASN A 145 1.48 18.31 -7.54
CA ASN A 145 2.91 18.68 -7.69
C ASN A 145 3.78 18.31 -6.47
N VAL A 146 3.20 17.61 -5.49
CA VAL A 146 3.92 17.16 -4.28
C VAL A 146 4.41 15.74 -4.50
N THR A 147 5.60 15.41 -4.00
CA THR A 147 6.18 14.07 -4.05
C THR A 147 7.01 13.88 -2.79
N LEU A 148 7.06 12.66 -2.23
CA LEU A 148 7.87 12.34 -1.06
C LEU A 148 9.35 12.20 -1.43
N SER A 149 9.98 13.33 -1.76
CA SER A 149 11.39 13.40 -2.18
C SER A 149 12.40 12.95 -1.11
N ARG A 150 11.97 12.83 0.16
CA ARG A 150 12.83 12.49 1.32
C ARG A 150 12.17 11.50 2.27
N SER A 151 11.74 10.37 1.74
CA SER A 151 11.10 9.28 2.50
C SER A 151 11.97 8.70 3.63
N ASP A 152 13.29 8.95 3.64
CA ASP A 152 14.23 8.49 4.67
C ASP A 152 14.22 9.32 5.97
N GLN A 153 13.51 10.45 5.99
CA GLN A 153 13.48 11.33 7.16
C GLN A 153 12.72 10.72 8.35
N ARG A 154 13.17 11.08 9.56
CA ARG A 154 12.57 10.59 10.81
C ARG A 154 11.25 11.29 11.15
N TRP A 155 11.07 12.53 10.71
CA TRP A 155 9.88 13.33 11.00
C TRP A 155 9.28 13.81 9.70
N LEU A 156 8.04 13.40 9.43
CA LEU A 156 7.29 13.87 8.29
C LEU A 156 6.62 15.20 8.62
N SER A 157 6.65 16.14 7.67
CA SER A 157 5.84 17.35 7.71
C SER A 157 4.36 17.03 7.55
N ARG A 158 3.49 18.01 7.86
CA ARG A 158 2.05 17.86 7.67
C ARG A 158 1.72 17.61 6.20
N GLU A 159 2.40 18.30 5.30
CA GLU A 159 2.24 18.21 3.86
C GLU A 159 2.60 16.82 3.34
N GLU A 160 3.70 16.24 3.83
CA GLU A 160 4.14 14.88 3.50
C GLU A 160 3.18 13.81 4.03
N ILE A 161 2.67 13.98 5.25
CA ILE A 161 1.61 13.10 5.79
C ILE A 161 0.36 13.20 4.94
N MET A 162 -0.06 14.42 4.57
CA MET A 162 -1.24 14.63 3.73
C MET A 162 -1.07 13.98 2.36
N TYR A 163 0.11 14.08 1.75
CA TYR A 163 0.42 13.40 0.49
C TYR A 163 0.30 11.88 0.60
N ALA A 164 0.96 11.25 1.58
CA ALA A 164 0.85 9.79 1.80
C ALA A 164 -0.60 9.33 2.11
N VAL A 165 -1.35 10.16 2.83
CA VAL A 165 -2.78 9.90 3.09
C VAL A 165 -3.59 9.98 1.79
N THR A 166 -3.31 10.97 0.94
CA THR A 166 -3.98 11.15 -0.35
C THR A 166 -3.68 9.99 -1.29
N ASP A 167 -2.43 9.54 -1.42
CA ASP A 167 -2.06 8.47 -2.36
C ASP A 167 -2.74 7.14 -2.02
N SER A 168 -2.66 6.73 -0.76
CA SER A 168 -3.39 5.54 -0.29
C SER A 168 -4.92 5.71 -0.39
N PHE A 169 -5.46 6.92 -0.16
CA PHE A 169 -6.91 7.18 -0.29
C PHE A 169 -7.40 7.14 -1.74
N LEU A 170 -6.71 7.80 -2.68
CA LEU A 170 -7.03 7.75 -4.10
C LEU A 170 -6.97 6.32 -4.61
N SER A 171 -5.94 5.57 -4.20
CA SER A 171 -5.80 4.16 -4.55
C SER A 171 -6.99 3.33 -4.08
N PHE A 172 -7.40 3.51 -2.81
CA PHE A 172 -8.59 2.88 -2.24
C PHE A 172 -9.86 3.25 -3.00
N GLU A 173 -10.09 4.54 -3.26
CA GLU A 173 -11.35 5.04 -3.81
C GLU A 173 -11.54 4.62 -5.27
N ILE A 174 -10.49 4.72 -6.09
CA ILE A 174 -10.49 4.23 -7.48
C ILE A 174 -10.77 2.71 -7.49
N GLY A 175 -9.99 1.94 -6.73
CA GLY A 175 -10.13 0.49 -6.70
C GLY A 175 -11.51 0.04 -6.19
N ARG A 176 -12.05 0.70 -5.16
CA ARG A 176 -13.38 0.43 -4.61
C ARG A 176 -14.47 0.65 -5.65
N ARG A 177 -14.43 1.77 -6.39
CA ARG A 177 -15.43 2.07 -7.44
C ARG A 177 -15.38 1.05 -8.57
N ILE A 178 -14.20 0.70 -9.07
CA ILE A 178 -14.04 -0.31 -10.13
C ILE A 178 -14.55 -1.69 -9.67
N ILE A 179 -14.14 -2.14 -8.50
CA ILE A 179 -14.50 -3.46 -7.97
C ILE A 179 -16.00 -3.56 -7.64
N ALA A 180 -16.63 -2.44 -7.25
CA ALA A 180 -18.07 -2.38 -7.02
C ALA A 180 -18.89 -2.36 -8.33
N GLY A 181 -18.27 -2.05 -9.47
CA GLY A 181 -18.98 -1.78 -10.73
C GLY A 181 -19.57 -0.38 -10.80
N ASP A 182 -19.17 0.50 -9.87
CA ASP A 182 -19.64 1.89 -9.75
C ASP A 182 -18.68 2.88 -10.44
N TYR A 183 -17.73 2.38 -11.25
CA TYR A 183 -16.80 3.25 -11.96
C TYR A 183 -17.53 3.93 -13.11
N PRO A 184 -17.78 5.25 -13.05
CA PRO A 184 -18.44 5.93 -14.15
C PRO A 184 -17.53 5.90 -15.37
N LEU A 185 -18.12 5.72 -16.55
CA LEU A 185 -17.46 5.96 -17.85
C LEU A 185 -17.06 7.44 -18.05
N PHE A 186 -17.33 8.29 -17.06
CA PHE A 186 -16.99 9.70 -17.00
C PHE A 186 -16.40 10.03 -15.64
N PHE A 187 -15.08 10.13 -15.64
CA PHE A 187 -14.20 10.99 -14.85
C PHE A 187 -14.56 11.27 -13.38
N VAL A 188 -13.66 10.83 -12.51
CA VAL A 188 -13.67 11.09 -11.08
C VAL A 188 -13.32 12.57 -10.87
N ASN A 189 -14.32 13.43 -10.67
CA ASN A 189 -14.08 14.70 -9.95
C ASN A 189 -14.07 14.38 -8.45
N ILE A 190 -12.90 14.44 -7.83
CA ILE A 190 -12.74 14.51 -6.36
C ILE A 190 -12.70 15.97 -5.94
#